data_AF-A0A2H9ZR10-F1
#
_entry.id   AF-A0A2H9ZR10-F1
#
_cell.length_a   1.000
_cell.length_b   1.000
_cell.length_c   1.000
_cell.angle_alpha   90.00
_cell.angle_beta   90.00
_cell.angle_gamma   90.00
#
_symmetry.space_group_name_H-M   'P 1'
#
loop_
_entity.id
_entity.type
_entity.pdbx_description
1 polymer ?
#
loop_
_entity_poly.entity_id
_entity_poly.type
_entity_poly.pdbx_seq_one_letter_code
_entity_poly.pdbx_strand_id
1 'polypeptide(L)'
;MASLCHLLLLLLFSVVTMSTMAHVHPVGPFTSLPHAADGQRIVTPRFVCEVLVAYYNQFFGSFPNIYNRIYLTLLSERMEASTQLIRISNGDVVRWYYGHFYARMHLGSALTLLVRVKMWAAVPTNSRLSFNLDNVIYSTVGLNMKIRRIIAPDEHIY
;
A
#
# COMPACT_ATOMS: atom_id res chain seq x y z
N MET A 1 24.52 -37.59 16.47
CA MET A 1 24.83 -36.91 15.19
C MET A 1 23.61 -36.36 14.44
N ALA A 2 22.38 -36.87 14.66
CA ALA A 2 21.17 -36.36 14.01
C ALA A 2 20.85 -34.87 14.32
N SER A 3 21.21 -34.39 15.50
CA SER A 3 20.89 -33.02 15.96
C SER A 3 21.51 -31.90 15.12
N LEU A 4 22.69 -32.13 14.53
CA LEU A 4 23.42 -31.10 13.78
C LEU A 4 22.87 -30.94 12.35
N CYS A 5 22.45 -32.06 11.75
CA CYS A 5 21.82 -32.09 10.43
C CYS A 5 20.42 -31.44 10.45
N HIS A 6 19.65 -31.65 11.53
CA HIS A 6 18.35 -31.00 11.72
C HIS A 6 18.48 -29.49 11.88
N LEU A 7 19.51 -29.03 12.61
CA LEU A 7 19.79 -27.61 12.76
C LEU A 7 20.19 -26.95 11.44
N LEU A 8 20.96 -27.66 10.61
CA LEU A 8 21.40 -27.19 9.28
C LEU A 8 20.24 -27.14 8.28
N LEU A 9 19.33 -28.11 8.32
CA LEU A 9 18.09 -28.09 7.52
C LEU A 9 17.16 -26.94 7.93
N LEU A 10 17.01 -26.68 9.24
CA LEU A 10 16.26 -25.53 9.73
C LEU A 10 16.90 -24.20 9.32
N LEU A 11 18.22 -24.13 9.30
CA LEU A 11 18.97 -22.94 8.86
C LEU A 11 18.87 -22.72 7.35
N LEU A 12 18.89 -23.79 6.56
CA LEU A 12 18.63 -23.72 5.12
C LEU A 12 17.19 -23.30 4.85
N PHE A 13 16.21 -23.85 5.58
CA PHE A 13 14.82 -23.43 5.45
C PHE A 13 14.63 -21.97 5.83
N SER A 14 15.25 -21.48 6.92
CA SER A 14 15.13 -20.08 7.31
C SER A 14 15.74 -19.12 6.28
N VAL A 15 16.90 -19.48 5.71
CA VAL A 15 17.54 -18.70 4.64
C VAL A 15 16.71 -18.69 3.36
N VAL A 16 16.11 -19.82 2.96
CA VAL A 16 15.24 -19.91 1.78
C VAL A 16 13.90 -19.18 1.97
N THR A 17 13.34 -19.20 3.19
CA THR A 17 12.13 -18.42 3.49
C THR A 17 12.40 -16.91 3.52
N MET A 18 13.63 -16.47 3.80
CA MET A 18 13.96 -15.04 3.78
C MET A 18 14.18 -14.50 2.37
N SER A 19 14.60 -15.35 1.41
CA SER A 19 14.85 -14.95 0.01
C SER A 19 13.62 -14.98 -0.89
N THR A 20 12.47 -15.45 -0.40
CA THR A 20 11.18 -15.44 -1.12
C THR A 20 10.35 -14.18 -0.86
N MET A 21 10.98 -13.07 -0.46
CA MET A 21 10.36 -11.76 -0.63
C MET A 21 10.41 -11.40 -2.11
N ALA A 22 9.23 -11.24 -2.72
CA ALA A 22 9.06 -10.96 -4.13
C ALA A 22 10.03 -9.85 -4.61
N HIS A 23 11.07 -10.22 -5.36
CA HIS A 23 11.98 -9.26 -5.96
C HIS A 23 11.19 -8.44 -6.99
N VAL A 24 11.00 -7.16 -6.70
CA VAL A 24 10.39 -6.17 -7.60
C VAL A 24 11.53 -5.46 -8.33
N HIS A 25 11.55 -5.59 -9.66
CA HIS A 25 12.57 -4.95 -10.49
C HIS A 25 11.96 -3.76 -11.26
N PRO A 26 12.47 -2.53 -11.09
CA PRO A 26 11.93 -1.38 -11.81
C PRO A 26 12.20 -1.48 -13.32
N VAL A 27 11.18 -1.17 -14.12
CA VAL A 27 11.22 -1.07 -15.58
C VAL A 27 11.10 0.42 -15.94
N GLY A 28 12.13 1.20 -15.61
CA GLY A 28 12.17 2.66 -15.80
C GLY A 28 12.01 3.48 -14.51
N PRO A 29 12.07 4.83 -14.58
CA PRO A 29 11.94 5.70 -13.41
C PRO A 29 10.49 5.86 -12.95
N PHE A 30 10.30 6.41 -11.74
CA PHE A 30 9.00 6.91 -11.33
C PHE A 30 8.57 8.10 -12.18
N THR A 31 7.29 8.12 -12.54
CA THR A 31 6.64 9.25 -13.18
C THR A 31 5.62 9.85 -12.23
N SER A 32 5.75 11.13 -11.92
CA SER A 32 4.79 11.85 -11.08
C SER A 32 3.43 11.94 -11.76
N LEU A 33 2.36 11.85 -10.97
CA LEU A 33 0.99 12.07 -11.43
C LEU A 33 0.61 13.56 -11.27
N PRO A 34 -0.29 14.12 -12.12
CA PRO A 34 -1.08 13.45 -13.14
C PRO A 34 -0.26 13.00 -14.35
N HIS A 35 -0.52 11.78 -14.82
CA HIS A 35 0.10 11.22 -16.02
C HIS A 35 -0.96 10.51 -16.87
N ALA A 36 -0.87 10.69 -18.17
CA ALA A 36 -1.59 9.90 -19.16
C ALA A 36 -0.60 8.90 -19.76
N ALA A 37 -0.81 7.61 -19.50
CA ALA A 37 -0.09 6.55 -20.18
C ALA A 37 -0.92 6.08 -21.38
N ASP A 38 -0.33 6.07 -22.58
CA ASP A 38 -0.84 5.54 -23.86
C ASP A 38 -2.32 5.15 -23.89
N GLY A 39 -3.17 6.12 -24.26
CA GLY A 39 -4.60 5.90 -24.49
C GLY A 39 -5.46 5.76 -23.22
N GLN A 40 -4.87 5.78 -22.02
CA GLN A 40 -5.62 5.78 -20.77
C GLN A 40 -5.95 7.20 -20.27
N ARG A 41 -7.13 7.35 -19.67
CA ARG A 41 -7.55 8.60 -19.02
C ARG A 41 -6.56 8.99 -17.92
N ILE A 42 -6.28 10.29 -17.82
CA ILE A 42 -5.40 10.88 -16.79
C ILE A 42 -5.77 10.33 -15.40
N VAL A 43 -4.76 9.80 -14.71
CA VAL A 43 -4.87 9.39 -13.31
C VAL A 43 -4.27 10.48 -12.44
N THR A 44 -5.06 11.04 -11.52
CA THR A 44 -4.63 12.12 -10.63
C THR A 44 -4.04 11.56 -9.32
N PRO A 45 -3.19 12.33 -8.61
CA PRO A 45 -2.69 11.92 -7.30
C PRO A 45 -3.81 11.63 -6.29
N ARG A 46 -4.84 12.48 -6.29
CA ARG A 46 -6.01 12.32 -5.42
C ARG A 46 -6.70 10.98 -5.64
N PHE A 47 -6.97 10.63 -6.89
CA PHE A 47 -7.64 9.38 -7.23
C PHE A 47 -6.82 8.16 -6.78
N VAL A 48 -5.49 8.18 -6.95
CA VAL A 48 -4.62 7.11 -6.45
C VAL A 48 -4.72 7.00 -4.93
N CYS A 49 -4.61 8.12 -4.21
CA CYS A 49 -4.69 8.12 -2.74
C CYS A 49 -6.06 7.62 -2.24
N GLU A 50 -7.15 8.01 -2.89
CA GLU A 50 -8.52 7.55 -2.57
C GLU A 50 -8.65 6.03 -2.72
N VAL A 51 -8.16 5.47 -3.83
CA VAL A 51 -8.20 4.01 -4.06
C VAL A 51 -7.32 3.27 -3.06
N LEU A 52 -6.12 3.78 -2.75
CA LEU A 52 -5.22 3.17 -1.75
C LEU A 52 -5.85 3.19 -0.34
N VAL A 53 -6.52 4.28 0.04
CA VAL A 53 -7.29 4.34 1.30
C VAL A 53 -8.44 3.35 1.30
N ALA A 54 -9.19 3.22 0.20
CA ALA A 54 -10.25 2.23 0.07
C ALA A 54 -9.72 0.80 0.24
N TYR A 55 -8.59 0.48 -0.41
CA TYR A 55 -7.91 -0.80 -0.23
C TYR A 55 -7.51 -1.02 1.23
N TYR A 56 -6.90 -0.02 1.88
CA TYR A 56 -6.53 -0.14 3.29
C TYR A 56 -7.75 -0.47 4.16
N ASN A 57 -8.85 0.27 3.98
CA ASN A 57 -10.05 0.10 4.78
C ASN A 57 -10.74 -1.24 4.54
N GLN A 58 -10.72 -1.78 3.33
CA GLN A 58 -11.28 -3.11 3.02
C GLN A 58 -10.47 -4.23 3.68
N PHE A 59 -9.14 -4.21 3.51
CA PHE A 59 -8.28 -5.34 3.90
C PHE A 59 -7.77 -5.25 5.33
N PHE A 60 -7.43 -4.06 5.83
CA PHE A 60 -6.88 -3.86 7.17
C PHE A 60 -7.91 -3.27 8.15
N GLY A 61 -8.96 -2.59 7.65
CA GLY A 61 -9.97 -2.00 8.52
C GLY A 61 -11.02 -2.97 9.06
N SER A 62 -11.02 -4.20 8.56
CA SER A 62 -12.05 -5.22 8.81
C SER A 62 -11.61 -6.32 9.77
N PHE A 63 -10.46 -6.21 10.46
CA PHE A 63 -10.03 -7.24 11.41
C PHE A 63 -11.12 -7.46 12.47
N PRO A 64 -11.76 -8.65 12.50
CA PRO A 64 -12.88 -8.92 13.37
C PRO A 64 -12.33 -9.35 14.73
N ASN A 65 -11.91 -8.39 15.56
CA ASN A 65 -11.68 -8.66 16.97
C ASN A 65 -12.00 -7.44 17.85
N ILE A 66 -13.28 -7.37 18.24
CA ILE A 66 -13.87 -6.97 19.53
C ILE A 66 -13.63 -5.53 20.05
N TYR A 67 -12.59 -4.79 19.67
CA TYR A 67 -12.46 -3.39 20.10
C TYR A 67 -11.87 -2.53 18.98
N ASN A 68 -12.77 -1.75 18.36
CA ASN A 68 -12.50 -0.60 17.50
C ASN A 68 -12.12 -0.87 16.04
N ARG A 69 -13.06 -0.57 15.13
CA ARG A 69 -12.83 -0.46 13.68
C ARG A 69 -11.72 0.57 13.44
N ILE A 70 -10.63 0.15 12.78
CA ILE A 70 -9.57 1.04 12.35
C ILE A 70 -9.85 1.44 10.90
N TYR A 71 -9.93 2.73 10.60
CA TYR A 71 -10.08 3.17 9.22
C TYR A 71 -9.35 4.49 8.97
N LEU A 72 -8.98 4.70 7.70
CA LEU A 72 -8.37 5.91 7.21
C LEU A 72 -9.40 6.78 6.49
N THR A 73 -9.34 8.07 6.76
CA THR A 73 -10.01 9.12 6.00
C THR A 73 -8.93 10.00 5.38
N LEU A 74 -8.91 10.08 4.05
CA LEU A 74 -7.93 10.88 3.31
C LEU A 74 -8.11 12.38 3.64
N LEU A 75 -6.99 13.09 3.86
CA LEU A 75 -6.99 14.55 3.97
C LEU A 75 -6.72 15.18 2.60
N SER A 76 -7.33 16.33 2.36
CA SER A 76 -7.29 17.08 1.10
C SER A 76 -5.90 17.60 0.75
N GLU A 77 -5.04 17.78 1.75
CA GLU A 77 -3.78 18.48 1.60
C GLU A 77 -2.60 17.55 1.29
N ARG A 78 -1.69 18.05 0.43
CA ARG A 78 -0.36 17.49 0.18
C ARG A 78 -0.37 16.00 -0.18
N MET A 79 -1.14 15.67 -1.21
CA MET A 79 -1.13 14.35 -1.84
C MET A 79 -0.11 14.32 -2.98
N GLU A 80 0.85 13.43 -2.87
CA GLU A 80 1.79 13.12 -3.93
C GLU A 80 1.54 11.69 -4.39
N ALA A 81 1.57 11.48 -5.70
CA ALA A 81 1.52 10.13 -6.24
C ALA A 81 2.39 10.02 -7.47
N SER A 82 2.94 8.83 -7.65
CA SER A 82 3.75 8.47 -8.80
C SER A 82 3.36 7.08 -9.28
N THR A 83 3.71 6.80 -10.53
CA THR A 83 3.54 5.50 -11.16
C THR A 83 4.87 5.02 -11.72
N GLN A 84 5.07 3.72 -11.77
CA GLN A 84 6.25 3.10 -12.37
C GLN A 84 5.85 1.75 -12.95
N LEU A 85 6.46 1.32 -14.05
CA LEU A 85 6.37 -0.07 -14.46
C LEU A 85 7.38 -0.89 -13.67
N ILE A 86 6.96 -2.02 -13.14
CA ILE A 86 7.83 -2.95 -12.42
C ILE A 86 7.66 -4.35 -13.01
N ARG A 87 8.70 -5.16 -12.90
CA ARG A 87 8.66 -6.59 -13.14
C ARG A 87 8.58 -7.30 -11.81
N ILE A 88 7.53 -8.10 -11.62
CA ILE A 88 7.32 -8.90 -10.41
C ILE A 88 7.91 -10.31 -10.60
N SER A 89 7.99 -11.09 -9.53
CA SER A 89 8.79 -12.33 -9.48
C SER A 89 8.35 -13.44 -10.43
N ASN A 90 7.12 -13.40 -10.93
CA ASN A 90 6.64 -14.31 -11.96
C ASN A 90 7.03 -13.89 -13.39
N GLY A 91 7.77 -12.79 -13.54
CA GLY A 91 8.22 -12.23 -14.82
C GLY A 91 7.27 -11.19 -15.42
N ASP A 92 6.05 -11.03 -14.90
CA ASP A 92 5.06 -10.12 -15.44
C ASP A 92 5.46 -8.65 -15.22
N VAL A 93 5.19 -7.83 -16.23
CA VAL A 93 5.31 -6.37 -16.12
C VAL A 93 3.96 -5.80 -15.69
N VAL A 94 3.97 -5.10 -14.56
CA VAL A 94 2.77 -4.55 -13.90
C VAL A 94 2.95 -3.05 -13.66
N ARG A 95 1.84 -2.32 -13.56
CA ARG A 95 1.86 -0.89 -13.26
C ARG A 95 1.75 -0.69 -11.76
N TRP A 96 2.80 -0.13 -11.18
CA TRP A 96 2.91 0.15 -9.76
C TRP A 96 2.55 1.60 -9.47
N TYR A 97 1.63 1.80 -8.53
CA TYR A 97 1.25 3.12 -8.05
C TYR A 97 1.77 3.31 -6.62
N TYR A 98 2.39 4.45 -6.39
CA TYR A 98 2.85 4.89 -5.07
C TYR A 98 2.11 6.17 -4.70
N GLY A 99 1.51 6.19 -3.51
CA GLY A 99 0.87 7.36 -2.92
C GLY A 99 1.54 7.75 -1.62
N HIS A 100 1.74 9.06 -1.42
CA HIS A 100 2.18 9.65 -0.17
C HIS A 100 1.23 10.80 0.18
N PHE A 101 0.49 10.62 1.29
CA PHE A 101 -0.57 11.52 1.71
C PHE A 101 -0.68 11.61 3.24
N TYR A 102 -1.44 12.59 3.72
CA TYR A 102 -1.90 12.63 5.10
C TYR A 102 -3.32 12.07 5.20
N ALA A 103 -3.61 11.41 6.31
CA ALA A 103 -4.92 10.85 6.59
C ALA A 103 -5.25 10.98 8.08
N ARG A 104 -6.54 10.97 8.40
CA ARG A 104 -7.03 10.70 9.76
C ARG A 104 -7.15 9.20 9.91
N MET A 105 -6.51 8.65 10.92
CA MET A 105 -6.71 7.27 11.36
C MET A 105 -7.65 7.28 12.55
N HIS A 106 -8.80 6.65 12.39
CA HIS A 106 -9.78 6.49 13.44
C HIS A 106 -9.55 5.14 14.11
N LEU A 107 -9.38 5.13 15.43
CA LEU A 107 -9.32 3.92 16.25
C LEU A 107 -10.60 3.88 17.08
N GLY A 108 -11.66 3.34 16.47
CA GLY A 108 -12.99 3.35 17.09
C GLY A 108 -13.57 4.76 17.14
N SER A 109 -14.44 5.00 18.12
CA SER A 109 -15.10 6.31 18.29
C SER A 109 -14.31 7.30 19.13
N ALA A 110 -13.32 6.85 19.90
CA ALA A 110 -12.69 7.65 20.95
C ALA A 110 -11.38 8.33 20.53
N LEU A 111 -10.65 7.76 19.56
CA LEU A 111 -9.29 8.21 19.24
C LEU A 111 -9.14 8.44 17.74
N THR A 112 -8.73 9.66 17.38
CA THR A 112 -8.37 10.01 16.00
C THR A 112 -6.92 10.49 15.96
N LEU A 113 -6.14 9.95 15.03
CA LEU A 113 -4.73 10.28 14.84
C LEU A 113 -4.50 10.92 13.48
N LEU A 114 -3.64 11.93 13.42
CA LEU A 114 -3.07 12.40 12.16
C LEU A 114 -1.92 11.46 11.78
N VAL A 115 -2.01 10.83 10.62
CA VAL A 115 -0.99 9.92 10.12
C VAL A 115 -0.44 10.41 8.76
N ARG A 116 0.86 10.24 8.57
CA ARG A 116 1.48 10.31 7.24
C ARG A 116 1.56 8.89 6.70
N VAL A 117 0.96 8.68 5.53
CA VAL A 117 0.87 7.38 4.88
C VAL A 117 1.72 7.39 3.63
N LYS A 118 2.51 6.33 3.45
CA LYS A 118 3.11 5.94 2.18
C LYS A 118 2.59 4.56 1.86
N MET A 119 1.85 4.42 0.78
CA MET A 119 1.25 3.16 0.39
C MET A 119 1.46 2.94 -1.10
N TRP A 120 1.61 1.69 -1.47
CA TRP A 120 1.80 1.33 -2.86
C TRP A 120 1.10 0.03 -3.19
N ALA A 121 0.69 -0.10 -4.44
CA ALA A 121 -0.02 -1.25 -4.96
C ALA A 121 0.20 -1.33 -6.47
N ALA A 122 0.34 -2.55 -7.00
CA ALA A 122 0.41 -2.77 -8.44
C ALA A 122 -0.89 -3.34 -8.99
N VAL A 123 -1.14 -3.03 -10.25
CA VAL A 123 -2.22 -3.59 -11.06
C VAL A 123 -1.64 -4.09 -12.39
N PRO A 124 -2.31 -5.02 -13.09
CA PRO A 124 -1.91 -5.41 -14.44
C PRO A 124 -1.76 -4.20 -15.36
N THR A 125 -0.80 -4.23 -16.29
CA THR A 125 -0.51 -3.12 -17.21
C THR A 125 -1.70 -2.75 -18.12
N ASN A 126 -2.49 -3.75 -18.50
CA ASN A 126 -3.74 -3.59 -19.26
C ASN A 126 -4.93 -3.13 -18.40
N SER A 127 -4.75 -3.05 -17.08
CA SER A 127 -5.76 -2.59 -16.13
C SER A 127 -5.44 -1.19 -15.61
N ARG A 128 -6.46 -0.52 -15.07
CA ARG A 128 -6.32 0.77 -14.39
C ARG A 128 -6.50 0.57 -12.90
N LEU A 129 -5.79 1.36 -12.09
CA LEU A 129 -6.16 1.50 -10.69
C LEU A 129 -7.61 1.98 -10.59
N SER A 130 -8.42 1.32 -9.77
CA SER A 130 -9.84 1.63 -9.64
C SER A 130 -10.37 1.11 -8.31
N PHE A 131 -11.61 1.47 -7.96
CA PHE A 131 -12.30 0.92 -6.79
C PHE A 131 -12.72 -0.55 -6.96
N ASN A 132 -12.53 -1.15 -8.14
CA ASN A 132 -12.52 -2.60 -8.27
C ASN A 132 -11.16 -3.13 -7.77
N LEU A 133 -11.11 -3.45 -6.48
CA LEU A 133 -9.88 -3.83 -5.78
C LEU A 133 -9.41 -5.26 -6.11
N ASP A 134 -10.20 -6.06 -6.81
CA ASP A 134 -9.82 -7.40 -7.27
C ASP A 134 -8.66 -7.37 -8.29
N ASN A 135 -8.47 -6.23 -8.95
CA ASN A 135 -7.36 -5.99 -9.89
C ASN A 135 -6.04 -5.65 -9.20
N VAL A 136 -6.03 -5.45 -7.88
CA VAL A 136 -4.81 -5.17 -7.12
C VAL A 136 -4.05 -6.47 -6.87
N ILE A 137 -2.78 -6.49 -7.25
CA ILE A 137 -1.91 -7.64 -7.04
C ILE A 137 -1.44 -7.63 -5.57
N TYR A 138 -2.07 -8.44 -4.73
CA TYR A 138 -1.89 -8.45 -3.27
C TYR A 138 -0.41 -8.49 -2.82
N SER A 139 0.41 -9.33 -3.47
CA SER A 139 1.84 -9.49 -3.13
C SER A 139 2.70 -8.24 -3.36
N THR A 140 2.17 -7.24 -4.07
CA THR A 140 2.87 -5.98 -4.35
C THR A 140 2.47 -4.85 -3.43
N VAL A 141 1.49 -5.08 -2.56
CA VAL A 141 0.99 -4.06 -1.65
C VAL A 141 1.97 -3.85 -0.51
N GLY A 142 2.24 -2.58 -0.20
CA GLY A 142 2.96 -2.25 1.02
C GLY A 142 2.53 -0.92 1.60
N LEU A 143 2.78 -0.81 2.91
CA LEU A 143 2.29 0.27 3.74
C LEU A 143 3.41 0.70 4.70
N ASN A 144 3.69 1.98 4.73
CA ASN A 144 4.49 2.63 5.75
C ASN A 144 3.69 3.80 6.31
N MET A 145 3.30 3.67 7.58
CA MET A 145 2.49 4.66 8.28
C MET A 145 3.27 5.24 9.45
N LYS A 146 3.26 6.57 9.58
CA LYS A 146 3.85 7.27 10.72
C LYS A 146 2.80 8.15 11.39
N ILE A 147 2.54 7.89 12.67
CA ILE A 147 1.72 8.77 13.50
C ILE A 147 2.45 10.10 13.65
N ARG A 148 1.72 11.20 13.42
CA ARG A 148 2.23 12.56 13.59
C ARG A 148 1.77 13.18 14.88
N ARG A 149 0.49 13.03 15.20
CA ARG A 149 -0.11 13.52 16.45
C ARG A 149 -1.48 12.89 16.70
N ILE A 150 -1.94 12.99 17.94
CA ILE A 150 -3.33 12.77 18.32
C ILE A 150 -4.14 14.01 17.94
N ILE A 151 -5.36 13.80 17.44
CA ILE A 151 -6.32 14.86 17.09
C ILE A 151 -7.34 14.92 18.22
N ALA A 152 -7.55 16.11 18.79
CA ALA A 152 -8.58 16.30 19.81
C ALA A 152 -9.99 16.14 19.20
N PRO A 153 -11.01 15.71 19.97
CA PRO A 153 -12.35 15.45 19.44
C PRO A 153 -12.97 16.60 18.63
N ASP A 154 -12.70 17.85 19.01
CA ASP A 154 -13.25 19.06 18.38
C ASP A 154 -12.29 19.72 17.36
N GLU A 155 -11.17 19.08 17.07
CA GLU A 155 -10.15 19.64 16.18
C GLU A 155 -10.43 19.32 14.70
N HIS A 156 -10.67 20.37 13.90
CA HIS A 156 -10.84 20.25 12.46
C HIS A 156 -9.50 20.43 11.72
N ILE A 157 -9.09 19.39 10.98
CA ILE A 157 -7.94 19.43 10.06
C ILE A 157 -8.46 19.50 8.63
N TYR A 158 -8.21 20.59 7.91
CA TYR A 158 -8.59 20.77 6.51
C TYR A 158 -7.62 20.07 5.54
#